data_AF-A0AAW2XLF4-F1
#
_entry.id   AF-A0AAW2XLF4-F1
#
_cell.length_a   1.000
_cell.length_b   1.000
_cell.length_c   1.000
_cell.angle_alpha   90.00
_cell.angle_beta   90.00
_cell.angle_gamma   90.00
#
_symmetry.space_group_name_H-M   'P 1'
#
loop_
_entity.id
_entity.type
_entity.pdbx_description
1 polymer ?
#
loop_
_entity_poly.entity_id
_entity_poly.type
_entity_poly.pdbx_seq_one_letter_code
_entity_poly.pdbx_strand_id
1 'polypeptide(L)'
;MLPGVDKAKADCMYRLMRILVHSGFFVVEKINSSNEEGYSLTPASRLLVGDLPMSMKPFVISQIDPILTESMHHLSRWFQNTDDRTAFHTANNGLSFWEKKEGTRGLVICFDQGMERDTPMVASVITRDCRQVFEGLDSLVDVGRHRNFGQGHSEAFPQIQCNSA
;
A
#
# COMPACT_ATOMS: atom_id res chain seq x y z
N MET A 1 -19.65 22.44 2.55
CA MET A 1 -19.80 21.35 3.54
C MET A 1 -19.72 20.01 2.79
N LEU A 2 -18.91 19.05 3.27
CA LEU A 2 -18.76 17.76 2.59
C LEU A 2 -20.07 16.96 2.63
N PRO A 3 -20.55 16.42 1.49
CA PRO A 3 -21.75 15.59 1.47
C PRO A 3 -21.60 14.40 2.43
N GLY A 4 -22.61 14.15 3.27
CA GLY A 4 -22.64 12.99 4.18
C GLY A 4 -22.04 13.22 5.56
N VAL A 5 -21.50 14.40 5.89
CA VAL A 5 -21.08 14.74 7.26
C VAL A 5 -22.21 15.47 7.98
N ASP A 6 -22.56 14.98 9.17
CA ASP A 6 -23.49 15.65 10.08
C ASP A 6 -22.95 17.02 10.51
N LYS A 7 -23.80 18.06 10.54
CA LYS A 7 -23.43 19.42 10.95
C LYS A 7 -22.79 19.45 12.34
N ALA A 8 -23.26 18.61 13.26
CA ALA A 8 -22.69 18.52 14.60
C ALA A 8 -21.22 18.03 14.63
N LYS A 9 -20.73 17.45 13.52
CA LYS A 9 -19.38 16.91 13.39
C LYS A 9 -18.47 17.78 12.50
N ALA A 10 -18.94 18.95 12.08
CA ALA A 10 -18.20 19.85 11.20
C ALA A 10 -16.85 20.26 11.82
N ASP A 11 -16.84 20.62 13.10
CA ASP A 11 -15.60 21.02 13.80
C ASP A 11 -14.60 19.86 13.92
N CYS A 12 -15.08 18.63 14.14
CA CYS A 12 -14.24 17.43 14.14
C CYS A 12 -13.59 17.20 12.78
N MET A 13 -14.36 17.35 11.70
CA MET A 13 -13.83 17.25 10.34
C MET A 13 -12.81 18.34 10.04
N TYR A 14 -13.08 19.59 10.46
CA TYR A 14 -12.13 20.69 10.31
C TYR A 14 -10.79 20.38 10.99
N ARG A 15 -10.83 19.89 12.24
CA ARG A 15 -9.61 19.49 12.98
C ARG A 15 -8.87 18.34 12.31
N LEU A 16 -9.58 17.33 11.80
CA LEU A 16 -8.98 16.23 11.05
C LEU A 16 -8.28 16.75 9.79
N MET A 17 -8.93 17.61 9.01
CA MET A 17 -8.33 18.21 7.81
C MET A 17 -7.09 19.04 8.15
N ARG A 18 -7.10 19.79 9.27
CA ARG A 18 -5.91 20.52 9.73
C ARG A 18 -4.74 19.60 10.06
N ILE A 19 -5.00 18.44 10.66
CA ILE A 19 -3.97 17.41 10.89
C ILE A 19 -3.44 16.91 9.55
N LEU A 20 -4.32 16.58 8.60
CA LEU A 20 -3.90 16.05 7.29
C LEU A 20 -3.13 17.09 6.45
N VAL A 21 -3.47 18.38 6.57
CA VAL A 21 -2.69 19.48 5.99
C VAL A 21 -1.31 19.55 6.62
N HIS A 22 -1.24 19.51 7.96
CA HIS A 22 0.04 19.54 8.67
C HIS A 22 0.92 18.33 8.32
N SER A 23 0.32 17.16 8.14
CA SER A 23 0.99 15.94 7.68
C SER A 23 1.34 15.93 6.19
N GLY A 24 1.03 17.00 5.44
CA GLY A 24 1.41 17.15 4.04
C GLY A 24 0.53 16.42 3.02
N PHE A 25 -0.65 15.92 3.41
CA PHE A 25 -1.60 15.31 2.47
C PHE A 25 -2.42 16.36 1.71
N PHE A 26 -2.67 17.54 2.30
CA PHE A 26 -3.43 18.59 1.64
C PHE A 26 -2.75 19.95 1.79
N VAL A 27 -3.07 20.86 0.88
CA VAL A 27 -2.74 22.28 1.01
C VAL A 27 -4.05 23.06 1.13
N VAL A 28 -4.06 24.06 2.01
CA VAL A 28 -5.20 24.98 2.14
C VAL A 28 -5.10 26.03 1.03
N GLU A 29 -6.18 26.20 0.29
CA GLU A 29 -6.32 27.22 -0.76
C GLU A 29 -7.47 28.16 -0.41
N LYS A 30 -7.33 29.43 -0.74
CA LYS A 30 -8.44 30.39 -0.59
C LYS A 30 -9.31 30.34 -1.83
N ILE A 31 -10.60 30.07 -1.66
CA ILE A 31 -11.54 30.03 -2.79
C ILE A 31 -12.14 31.45 -2.96
N ASN A 32 -11.55 32.25 -3.84
CA ASN A 32 -12.04 33.59 -4.22
C ASN A 32 -12.32 34.55 -3.03
N SER A 33 -13.10 35.60 -3.27
CA SER A 33 -13.41 36.70 -2.35
C SER A 33 -14.30 36.31 -1.14
N SER A 34 -14.70 35.05 -1.02
CA SER A 34 -15.29 34.55 0.22
C SER A 34 -14.16 34.16 1.18
N ASN A 35 -14.36 34.37 2.47
CA ASN A 35 -13.38 34.03 3.51
C ASN A 35 -13.31 32.50 3.76
N GLU A 36 -13.54 31.69 2.73
CA GLU A 36 -13.68 30.24 2.78
C GLU A 36 -12.39 29.53 2.38
N GLU A 37 -12.05 28.50 3.15
CA GLU A 37 -10.88 27.63 2.92
C GLU A 37 -11.28 26.41 2.10
N GLY A 38 -10.58 26.19 0.99
CA GLY A 38 -10.58 24.97 0.20
C GLY A 38 -9.36 24.10 0.51
N TYR A 39 -9.40 22.84 0.04
CA TYR A 39 -8.29 21.91 0.18
C TYR A 39 -7.92 21.31 -1.18
N SER A 40 -6.63 21.36 -1.51
CA SER A 40 -6.07 20.78 -2.74
C SER A 40 -5.11 19.64 -2.44
N LEU A 41 -5.02 18.68 -3.37
CA LEU A 41 -4.19 17.49 -3.22
C LEU A 41 -2.70 17.79 -3.39
N THR A 42 -1.88 17.23 -2.51
CA THR A 42 -0.42 17.15 -2.68
C THR A 42 -0.03 15.93 -3.50
N PRO A 43 1.23 15.80 -3.94
CA PRO A 43 1.71 14.55 -4.55
C PRO A 43 1.45 13.32 -3.68
N ALA A 44 1.56 13.44 -2.35
CA ALA A 44 1.31 12.33 -1.42
C ALA A 44 -0.16 11.87 -1.42
N SER A 45 -1.12 12.80 -1.35
CA SER A 45 -2.54 12.42 -1.38
C SER A 45 -3.02 11.99 -2.76
N ARG A 46 -2.37 12.40 -3.85
CA ARG A 46 -2.62 11.85 -5.19
C ARG A 46 -2.38 10.34 -5.23
N LEU A 47 -1.40 9.82 -4.49
CA LEU A 47 -1.20 8.36 -4.37
C LEU A 47 -2.37 7.65 -3.69
N LEU A 48 -3.30 8.35 -3.02
CA LEU A 48 -4.45 7.76 -2.34
C LEU A 48 -5.76 7.88 -3.14
N VAL A 49 -5.73 8.50 -4.31
CA VAL A 49 -6.91 8.65 -5.19
C VAL A 49 -7.13 7.35 -5.94
N GLY A 50 -8.32 6.75 -5.81
CA GLY A 50 -8.59 5.37 -6.24
C GLY A 50 -8.48 5.10 -7.74
N ASP A 51 -8.72 6.10 -8.59
CA ASP A 51 -8.79 5.93 -10.04
C ASP A 51 -7.45 6.15 -10.75
N LEU A 52 -6.37 6.43 -10.00
CA LEU A 52 -5.05 6.64 -10.58
C LEU A 52 -4.28 5.31 -10.70
N PRO A 53 -3.54 5.08 -11.81
CA PRO A 53 -2.80 3.83 -12.03
C PRO A 53 -1.85 3.44 -10.88
N MET A 54 -1.19 4.42 -10.26
CA MET A 54 -0.25 4.25 -9.14
C MET A 54 -0.90 4.51 -7.78
N SER A 55 -2.21 4.27 -7.64
CA SER A 55 -2.90 4.44 -6.37
C SER A 55 -2.43 3.40 -5.34
N MET A 56 -1.79 3.87 -4.27
CA MET A 56 -1.42 3.09 -3.09
C MET A 56 -2.59 2.89 -2.11
N LYS A 57 -3.80 3.34 -2.46
CA LYS A 57 -5.00 3.18 -1.63
C LYS A 57 -5.24 1.72 -1.17
N PRO A 58 -5.18 0.69 -2.02
CA PRO A 58 -5.40 -0.69 -1.58
C PRO A 58 -4.36 -1.15 -0.55
N PHE A 59 -3.10 -0.76 -0.74
CA PHE A 59 -2.02 -1.04 0.19
C PHE A 59 -2.26 -0.38 1.55
N VAL A 60 -2.59 0.91 1.59
CA VAL A 60 -2.88 1.60 2.85
C VAL A 60 -4.06 0.97 3.57
N ILE A 61 -5.12 0.61 2.86
CA ILE A 61 -6.27 -0.10 3.43
C ILE A 61 -5.86 -1.44 4.01
N SER A 62 -4.99 -2.21 3.33
CA SER A 62 -4.50 -3.48 3.88
C SER A 62 -3.68 -3.28 5.15
N GLN A 63 -2.83 -2.25 5.23
CA GLN A 63 -1.96 -2.00 6.40
C GLN A 63 -2.74 -1.59 7.66
N ILE A 64 -3.91 -0.95 7.50
CA ILE A 64 -4.79 -0.56 8.62
C ILE A 64 -5.88 -1.60 8.91
N ASP A 65 -5.84 -2.76 8.23
CA ASP A 65 -6.78 -3.84 8.51
C ASP A 65 -6.56 -4.36 9.95
N PRO A 66 -7.63 -4.61 10.72
CA PRO A 66 -7.53 -5.11 12.08
C PRO A 66 -6.64 -6.34 12.23
N ILE A 67 -6.57 -7.22 11.23
CA ILE A 67 -5.71 -8.41 11.27
C ILE A 67 -4.23 -8.05 11.38
N LEU A 68 -3.80 -6.98 10.70
CA LEU A 68 -2.42 -6.50 10.78
C LEU A 68 -2.20 -5.60 12.01
N THR A 69 -3.12 -4.68 12.29
CA THR A 69 -2.95 -3.74 13.42
C THR A 69 -3.01 -4.45 14.77
N GLU A 70 -3.83 -5.50 14.91
CA GLU A 70 -3.92 -6.27 16.15
C GLU A 70 -2.55 -6.84 16.56
N SER A 71 -1.75 -7.31 15.59
CA SER A 71 -0.42 -7.86 15.88
C SER A 71 0.52 -6.88 16.59
N MET A 72 0.34 -5.57 16.40
CA MET A 72 1.12 -4.53 17.06
C MET A 72 0.81 -4.44 18.56
N HIS A 73 -0.39 -4.84 18.98
CA HIS A 73 -0.77 -4.88 20.40
C HIS A 73 -0.15 -6.07 21.15
N HIS A 74 0.36 -7.08 20.43
CA HIS A 74 0.99 -8.27 21.02
C HIS A 74 2.53 -8.19 21.05
N LEU A 75 3.14 -7.08 20.65
CA LEU A 75 4.60 -6.91 20.61
C LEU A 75 5.27 -7.26 21.95
N SER A 76 4.75 -6.74 23.08
CA SER A 76 5.32 -7.02 24.40
C SER A 76 5.30 -8.50 24.76
N ARG A 77 4.21 -9.21 24.42
CA ARG A 77 4.08 -10.64 24.65
C ARG A 77 5.01 -11.43 23.73
N TRP A 78 5.12 -11.03 22.47
CA TRP A 78 6.03 -11.62 21.51
C TRP A 78 7.49 -11.51 21.96
N PHE A 79 7.93 -10.35 22.47
CA PHE A 79 9.29 -10.20 23.01
C PHE A 79 9.61 -11.11 24.20
N GLN A 80 8.59 -11.63 24.88
CA GLN A 80 8.73 -12.55 26.02
C GLN A 80 8.56 -14.02 25.60
N ASN A 81 8.15 -14.30 24.36
CA ASN A 81 7.91 -15.64 23.86
C ASN A 81 8.98 -16.04 22.83
N THR A 82 9.63 -17.19 23.02
CA THR A 82 10.60 -17.73 22.06
C THR A 82 9.98 -18.66 21.01
N ASP A 83 8.74 -19.08 21.20
CA ASP A 83 8.08 -20.08 20.34
C ASP A 83 7.52 -19.47 19.05
N ASP A 84 7.06 -18.22 19.11
CA ASP A 84 6.47 -17.51 17.98
C ASP A 84 7.52 -16.71 17.18
N ARG A 85 7.53 -16.89 15.86
CA ARG A 85 8.49 -16.22 14.97
C ARG A 85 8.28 -14.71 14.85
N THR A 86 7.03 -14.24 14.91
CA THR A 86 6.69 -12.83 14.78
C THR A 86 5.50 -12.49 15.67
N ALA A 87 5.32 -11.20 15.97
CA ALA A 87 4.15 -10.73 16.72
C ALA A 87 2.81 -11.08 16.03
N PHE A 88 2.82 -11.26 14.71
CA PHE A 88 1.66 -11.77 13.99
C PHE A 88 1.27 -13.19 14.43
N HIS A 89 2.25 -14.09 14.59
CA HIS A 89 2.01 -15.46 15.06
C HIS A 89 1.42 -15.42 16.48
N THR A 90 2.02 -14.62 17.38
CA THR A 90 1.53 -14.45 18.76
C THR A 90 0.08 -13.95 18.81
N ALA A 91 -0.29 -13.01 17.94
CA ALA A 91 -1.66 -12.49 17.88
C ALA A 91 -2.66 -13.46 17.22
N ASN A 92 -2.19 -14.43 16.43
CA ASN A 92 -3.03 -15.31 15.61
C ASN A 92 -2.85 -16.79 15.97
N ASN A 93 -2.53 -17.10 17.22
CA ASN A 93 -2.41 -18.48 17.73
C ASN A 93 -1.43 -19.35 16.92
N GLY A 94 -0.28 -18.78 16.56
CA GLY A 94 0.76 -19.46 15.80
C GLY A 94 0.53 -19.52 14.29
N LEU A 95 -0.60 -19.00 13.77
CA LEU A 95 -0.81 -18.90 12.32
C LEU A 95 0.05 -17.79 11.72
N SER A 96 0.68 -18.11 10.59
CA SER A 96 1.37 -17.14 9.77
C SER A 96 0.40 -16.19 9.07
N PHE A 97 0.94 -15.06 8.59
CA PHE A 97 0.19 -14.13 7.75
C PHE A 97 -0.42 -14.81 6.52
N TRP A 98 0.33 -15.71 5.87
CA TRP A 98 -0.10 -16.38 4.64
C TRP A 98 -1.28 -17.32 4.88
N GLU A 99 -1.23 -18.12 5.95
CA GLU A 99 -2.33 -19.01 6.34
C GLU A 99 -3.60 -18.22 6.70
N LYS A 100 -3.44 -17.11 7.43
CA LYS A 100 -4.56 -16.24 7.80
C LYS A 100 -5.17 -15.51 6.60
N LYS A 101 -4.31 -15.05 5.69
CA LYS A 101 -4.70 -14.38 4.45
C LYS A 101 -5.56 -15.31 3.59
N GLU A 102 -5.17 -16.56 3.39
CA GLU A 102 -5.96 -17.52 2.59
C GLU A 102 -7.41 -17.67 3.09
N GLY A 103 -7.65 -17.57 4.40
CA GLY A 103 -8.97 -17.59 5.00
C GLY A 103 -9.77 -16.27 4.97
N THR A 104 -9.16 -15.15 4.57
CA THR A 104 -9.76 -13.80 4.70
C THR A 104 -9.83 -13.03 3.37
N ARG A 105 -10.97 -13.15 2.67
CA ARG A 105 -11.15 -12.55 1.33
C ARG A 105 -10.84 -11.05 1.22
N GLY A 106 -11.24 -10.23 2.21
CA GLY A 106 -11.06 -8.77 2.15
C GLY A 106 -9.59 -8.34 2.20
N LEU A 107 -8.83 -8.90 3.13
CA LEU A 107 -7.39 -8.67 3.29
C LEU A 107 -6.60 -9.17 2.08
N VAL A 108 -6.98 -10.33 1.52
CA VAL A 108 -6.36 -10.88 0.30
C VAL A 108 -6.44 -9.89 -0.84
N ILE A 109 -7.64 -9.37 -1.12
CA ILE A 109 -7.87 -8.48 -2.26
C ILE A 109 -7.09 -7.19 -2.09
N CYS A 110 -7.17 -6.54 -0.92
CA CYS A 110 -6.48 -5.26 -0.69
C CYS A 110 -4.95 -5.41 -0.70
N PHE A 111 -4.44 -6.49 -0.09
CA PHE A 111 -3.01 -6.75 -0.06
C PHE A 111 -2.46 -7.11 -1.44
N ASP A 112 -3.11 -8.02 -2.18
CA ASP A 112 -2.69 -8.41 -3.53
C ASP A 112 -2.74 -7.22 -4.48
N GLN A 113 -3.82 -6.43 -4.43
CA GLN A 113 -3.89 -5.18 -5.19
C GLN A 113 -2.83 -4.18 -4.73
N GLY A 114 -2.54 -4.08 -3.44
CA GLY A 114 -1.51 -3.20 -2.90
C GLY A 114 -0.13 -3.51 -3.47
N MET A 115 0.25 -4.79 -3.47
CA MET A 115 1.53 -5.29 -4.01
C MET A 115 1.61 -5.16 -5.55
N GLU A 116 0.48 -5.14 -6.24
CA GLU A 116 0.43 -4.95 -7.69
C GLU A 116 0.62 -3.48 -8.11
N ARG A 117 0.25 -2.52 -7.24
CA ARG A 117 0.17 -1.09 -7.63
C ARG A 117 1.52 -0.41 -7.80
N ASP A 118 2.55 -0.83 -7.09
CA ASP A 118 3.91 -0.29 -7.23
C ASP A 118 4.76 -1.03 -8.28
N THR A 119 4.33 -2.23 -8.70
CA THR A 119 5.05 -3.09 -9.64
C THR A 119 5.47 -2.36 -10.93
N PRO A 120 4.60 -1.58 -11.62
CA PRO A 120 5.02 -0.86 -12.83
C PRO A 120 6.12 0.17 -12.57
N MET A 121 6.06 0.88 -11.44
CA MET A 121 7.07 1.85 -11.06
C MET A 121 8.40 1.14 -10.79
N VAL A 122 8.39 0.07 -10.00
CA VAL A 122 9.59 -0.73 -9.70
C VAL A 122 10.20 -1.32 -10.97
N ALA A 123 9.37 -1.90 -11.84
CA ALA A 123 9.81 -2.45 -13.13
C ALA A 123 10.45 -1.38 -14.03
N SER A 124 9.90 -0.16 -14.05
CA SER A 124 10.47 0.96 -14.82
C SER A 124 11.86 1.37 -14.33
N VAL A 125 12.06 1.41 -13.00
CA VAL A 125 13.35 1.73 -12.38
C VAL A 125 14.37 0.63 -12.68
N ILE A 126 14.00 -0.64 -12.51
CA ILE A 126 14.87 -1.78 -12.81
C ILE A 126 15.30 -1.76 -14.28
N THR A 127 14.36 -1.51 -15.19
CA THR A 127 14.63 -1.48 -16.63
C THR A 127 15.56 -0.34 -17.03
N ARG A 128 15.39 0.83 -16.41
CA ARG A 128 16.17 2.03 -16.72
C ARG A 128 17.55 2.00 -16.08
N ASP A 129 17.62 1.65 -14.79
CA ASP A 129 18.77 1.90 -13.93
C ASP A 129 19.54 0.61 -13.60
N CYS A 130 18.90 -0.56 -13.69
CA CYS A 130 19.49 -1.86 -13.32
C CYS A 130 19.66 -2.82 -14.51
N ARG A 131 19.58 -2.31 -15.74
CA ARG A 131 19.64 -3.12 -16.98
C ARG A 131 20.82 -4.09 -17.04
N GLN A 132 21.97 -3.66 -16.55
CA GLN A 132 23.22 -4.43 -16.56
C GLN A 132 23.13 -5.75 -15.78
N VAL A 133 22.28 -5.83 -14.76
CA VAL A 133 22.06 -7.05 -13.96
C VAL A 133 21.47 -8.18 -14.81
N PHE A 134 20.79 -7.82 -15.90
CA PHE A 134 20.07 -8.75 -16.76
C PHE A 134 20.81 -9.07 -18.06
N GLU A 135 21.99 -8.48 -18.27
CA GLU A 135 22.79 -8.74 -19.48
C GLU A 135 23.36 -10.16 -19.47
N GLY A 136 23.17 -10.88 -20.58
CA GLY A 136 23.66 -12.26 -20.74
C GLY A 136 22.82 -13.33 -20.04
N LEU A 137 21.68 -12.97 -19.43
CA LEU A 137 20.72 -13.94 -18.91
C LEU A 137 19.82 -14.48 -20.02
N ASP A 138 19.67 -15.80 -20.09
CA ASP A 138 18.70 -16.45 -20.97
C ASP A 138 17.34 -16.67 -20.27
N SER A 139 17.34 -16.77 -18.93
CA SER A 139 16.12 -16.98 -18.15
C SER A 139 16.17 -16.35 -16.76
N LEU A 140 14.99 -16.04 -16.22
CA LEU A 140 14.76 -15.49 -14.90
C LEU A 140 13.60 -16.23 -14.22
N VAL A 141 13.72 -16.49 -12.92
CA VAL A 141 12.63 -17.05 -12.12
C VAL A 141 12.18 -15.99 -11.09
N ASP A 142 10.92 -15.55 -11.21
CA ASP A 142 10.26 -14.70 -10.24
C ASP A 142 9.63 -15.56 -9.14
N VAL A 143 10.29 -15.60 -7.98
CA VAL A 143 9.86 -16.37 -6.81
C VAL A 143 8.95 -15.49 -5.94
N GLY A 144 7.73 -15.97 -5.66
CA GLY A 144 6.81 -15.29 -4.72
C GLY A 144 5.49 -14.81 -5.32
N ARG A 145 5.08 -15.37 -6.46
CA ARG A 145 3.77 -15.15 -7.11
C ARG A 145 3.32 -13.69 -7.19
N HIS A 146 4.19 -12.81 -7.68
CA HIS A 146 3.82 -11.46 -8.10
C HIS A 146 3.39 -11.51 -9.58
N ARG A 147 2.10 -11.79 -9.84
CA ARG A 147 1.57 -12.04 -11.20
C ARG A 147 2.01 -11.04 -12.28
N ASN A 148 2.31 -9.79 -11.90
CA ASN A 148 2.54 -8.71 -12.86
C ASN A 148 4.00 -8.26 -12.97
N PHE A 149 4.92 -8.74 -12.11
CA PHE A 149 6.34 -8.40 -12.25
C PHE A 149 6.91 -9.03 -13.52
N GLY A 150 6.60 -10.30 -13.76
CA GLY A 150 6.97 -11.00 -15.00
C GLY A 150 6.46 -10.31 -16.28
N GLN A 151 5.27 -9.68 -16.23
CA GLN A 151 4.74 -8.93 -17.38
C GLN A 151 5.55 -7.66 -17.66
N GLY A 152 5.78 -6.82 -16.65
CA GLY A 152 6.58 -5.61 -16.81
C GLY A 152 8.04 -5.89 -17.21
N HIS A 153 8.60 -7.00 -16.72
CA HIS A 153 9.93 -7.45 -17.12
C HIS A 153 9.97 -7.92 -18.58
N SER A 154 9.01 -8.73 -19.01
CA SER A 154 8.97 -9.28 -20.38
C SER A 154 8.84 -8.20 -21.46
N GLU A 155 8.18 -7.07 -21.15
CA GLU A 155 8.12 -5.90 -22.04
C GLU A 155 9.49 -5.20 -22.17
N ALA A 156 10.27 -5.18 -21.08
CA ALA A 156 11.57 -4.50 -21.00
C ALA A 156 12.75 -5.35 -21.51
N PHE A 157 12.66 -6.67 -21.34
CA PHE A 157 13.68 -7.67 -21.65
C PHE A 157 13.05 -8.86 -22.39
N PRO A 158 12.54 -8.67 -23.61
CA PRO A 158 11.85 -9.72 -24.35
C PRO A 158 12.74 -10.94 -24.65
N GLN A 159 14.07 -10.77 -24.58
CA GLN A 159 15.04 -11.84 -24.78
C GLN A 159 15.20 -12.78 -23.58
N ILE A 160 14.71 -12.40 -22.38
CA ILE A 160 14.88 -13.19 -21.16
C ILE A 160 13.58 -13.92 -20.87
N GLN A 161 13.65 -15.25 -20.79
CA GLN A 161 12.48 -16.04 -20.43
C GLN A 161 12.16 -15.88 -18.93
N CYS A 162 11.07 -15.20 -18.60
CA CYS A 162 10.62 -15.04 -17.21
C CYS A 162 9.59 -16.13 -16.84
N ASN A 163 9.90 -16.93 -15.83
CA ASN A 163 9.01 -17.95 -15.28
C ASN A 163 8.63 -17.58 -13.84
N SER A 164 7.40 -17.86 -13.41
CA SER A 164 6.99 -17.70 -12.01
C SER A 164 7.18 -19.01 -11.24
N ALA A 165 7.71 -18.92 -10.01
CA ALA A 165 7.83 -20.04 -9.07
C ALA A 165 7.03 -19.79 -7.78
#